data_AF-A0A949JSX4-F1
#
_entry.id   AF-A0A949JSX4-F1
#
_cell.length_a   1.000
_cell.length_b   1.000
_cell.length_c   1.000
_cell.angle_alpha   90.00
_cell.angle_beta   90.00
_cell.angle_gamma   90.00
#
_symmetry.space_group_name_H-M   'P 1'
#
loop_
_entity.id
_entity.type
_entity.pdbx_description
1 polymer ?
#
loop_
_entity_poly.entity_id
_entity_poly.type
_entity_poly.pdbx_seq_one_letter_code
_entity_poly.pdbx_strand_id
1 'polypeptide(L)' 'MSAEIIGRVKSGKTNKSFEVKWIQGGGEVYVSYAGWSKAGKASSAGEAMRKAEAYLYDK' A
#
# COMPACT_ATOMS: atom_id res chain seq x y z
N MET A 1 -13.87 -9.53 -7.06
CA MET A 1 -12.63 -9.21 -6.33
C MET A 1 -12.58 -7.70 -6.14
N SER A 2 -12.90 -7.19 -4.94
CA SER A 2 -12.91 -5.75 -4.67
C SER A 2 -11.49 -5.25 -4.40
N ALA A 3 -11.10 -4.17 -5.07
CA ALA A 3 -9.87 -3.44 -4.82
C ALA A 3 -10.24 -2.14 -4.11
N GLU A 4 -10.08 -2.11 -2.80
CA GLU A 4 -10.50 -0.97 -1.99
C GLU A 4 -9.28 -0.20 -1.50
N ILE A 5 -9.44 1.12 -1.47
CA ILE A 5 -8.46 2.01 -0.85
C ILE A 5 -8.66 1.86 0.66
N ILE A 6 -7.69 1.24 1.32
CA ILE A 6 -7.75 0.95 2.75
C ILE A 6 -7.16 2.08 3.60
N GLY A 7 -6.44 3.02 3.00
CA GLY A 7 -5.86 4.15 3.71
C GLY A 7 -4.77 4.86 2.93
N ARG A 8 -4.03 5.72 3.64
CA ARG A 8 -2.86 6.44 3.13
C ARG A 8 -1.70 6.27 4.10
N VAL A 9 -0.50 6.06 3.58
CA VAL A 9 0.75 5.97 4.35
C VAL A 9 1.71 7.06 3.90
N LYS A 10 2.57 7.54 4.79
CA LYS A 10 3.55 8.59 4.48
C LYS A 10 4.92 7.95 4.27
N SER A 11 5.59 8.26 3.16
CA SER A 11 6.97 7.83 2.97
C SER A 11 7.89 8.58 3.94
N GLY A 12 8.70 7.83 4.70
CA GLY A 12 9.68 8.40 5.62
C GLY A 12 10.78 9.20 4.90
N LYS A 13 11.15 8.80 3.68
CA LYS A 13 12.21 9.47 2.89
C LYS A 13 11.77 10.78 2.26
N THR A 14 10.60 10.80 1.65
CA THR A 14 10.14 11.96 0.87
C THR A 14 9.06 12.78 1.56
N ASN A 15 8.58 12.36 2.75
CA ASN A 15 7.44 12.97 3.45
C ASN A 15 6.14 13.04 2.63
N LYS A 16 6.05 12.31 1.53
CA LYS A 16 4.90 12.29 0.63
C LYS A 16 3.85 11.27 1.09
N SER A 17 2.58 11.60 0.89
CA SER A 17 1.47 10.70 1.22
C SER A 17 1.11 9.82 0.03
N PHE A 18 1.07 8.51 0.24
CA PHE A 18 0.75 7.50 -0.75
C PHE A 18 -0.55 6.80 -0.38
N GLU A 19 -1.43 6.62 -1.34
CA GLU A 19 -2.67 5.85 -1.20
C GLU A 19 -2.38 4.36 -1.23
N VAL A 20 -2.95 3.62 -0.29
CA VAL A 20 -2.82 2.17 -0.20
C VAL A 20 -4.10 1.54 -0.66
N LYS A 21 -3.99 0.70 -1.69
CA LYS A 21 -5.07 -0.13 -2.21
C LYS A 21 -4.76 -1.59 -1.92
N TRP A 22 -5.73 -2.30 -1.38
CA TRP A 22 -5.62 -3.74 -1.13
C TRP A 22 -6.74 -4.47 -1.85
N ILE A 23 -6.36 -5.58 -2.50
CA ILE A 23 -7.29 -6.42 -3.25
C ILE A 23 -7.63 -7.63 -2.39
N GLN A 24 -8.83 -7.68 -1.82
CA GLN A 24 -9.18 -8.72 -0.85
C GLN A 24 -9.12 -10.14 -1.43
N GLY A 25 -9.53 -10.35 -2.68
CA GLY A 25 -9.51 -11.70 -3.26
C GLY A 25 -8.14 -12.14 -3.81
N GLY A 26 -7.17 -11.23 -3.92
CA GLY A 26 -5.80 -11.55 -4.35
C GLY A 26 -4.76 -11.34 -3.26
N GLY A 27 -5.12 -10.68 -2.16
CA GLY A 27 -4.19 -10.17 -1.16
C GLY A 27 -3.23 -9.10 -1.69
N GLU A 28 -3.36 -8.61 -2.92
CA GLU A 28 -2.35 -7.74 -3.51
C GLU A 28 -2.40 -6.32 -2.93
N VAL A 29 -1.24 -5.79 -2.60
CA VAL A 29 -1.07 -4.46 -2.00
C VAL A 29 -0.43 -3.55 -3.03
N TYR A 30 -1.08 -2.42 -3.28
CA TYR A 30 -0.62 -1.39 -4.18
C TYR A 30 -0.51 -0.06 -3.43
N VAL A 31 0.50 0.73 -3.78
CA VAL A 31 0.70 2.08 -3.28
C VAL A 31 0.68 3.07 -4.45
N SER A 32 0.04 4.22 -4.30
CA SER A 32 -0.03 5.25 -5.33
C SER A 32 0.32 6.63 -4.79
N TYR A 33 1.25 7.30 -5.47
CA TYR A 33 1.50 8.74 -5.32
C TYR A 33 1.37 9.48 -6.66
N ALA A 34 1.83 8.85 -7.74
CA ALA A 34 1.66 9.31 -9.11
C ALA A 34 1.41 8.12 -10.08
N GLY A 35 0.86 7.03 -9.55
CA GLY A 35 0.72 5.74 -10.24
C GLY A 35 0.80 4.56 -9.27
N TRP A 36 0.09 3.48 -9.58
CA TRP A 36 0.02 2.30 -8.72
C TRP A 36 1.28 1.45 -8.84
N SER A 37 2.06 1.38 -7.77
CA SER A 37 3.18 0.46 -7.61
C SER A 37 2.77 -0.73 -6.74
N LYS A 38 3.11 -1.95 -7.13
CA LYS A 38 2.86 -3.14 -6.33
C LYS A 38 3.85 -3.18 -5.16
N ALA A 39 3.36 -3.00 -3.94
CA ALA A 39 4.14 -3.07 -2.71
C ALA A 39 4.31 -4.52 -2.23
N GLY A 40 3.36 -5.41 -2.57
CA GLY A 40 3.47 -6.83 -2.25
C GLY A 40 2.13 -7.54 -2.17
N LYS A 41 2.05 -8.55 -1.31
CA LYS A 41 0.84 -9.33 -1.01
C LYS A 41 0.64 -9.40 0.50
N ALA A 42 -0.56 -9.19 1.01
CA ALA A 42 -0.94 -9.22 2.41
C ALA A 42 -2.27 -9.95 2.57
N SER A 43 -2.44 -10.65 3.69
CA SER A 43 -3.65 -11.43 3.97
C SER A 43 -4.76 -10.61 4.62
N SER A 44 -4.46 -9.39 5.09
CA SER A 44 -5.39 -8.51 5.78
C SER A 44 -5.10 -7.03 5.49
N ALA A 45 -6.11 -6.17 5.61
CA ALA A 45 -5.96 -4.72 5.41
C ALA A 45 -4.88 -4.08 6.33
N GLY A 46 -4.81 -4.49 7.61
CA GLY A 46 -3.79 -3.99 8.53
C GLY A 46 -2.36 -4.41 8.15
N GLU A 47 -2.20 -5.63 7.64
CA GLU A 47 -0.91 -6.13 7.15
C GLU A 47 -0.52 -5.45 5.83
N ALA A 48 -1.51 -5.14 4.97
CA ALA A 48 -1.32 -4.39 3.75
C ALA A 48 -0.80 -2.97 4.02
N MET A 49 -1.36 -2.27 5.01
CA MET A 49 -0.87 -0.96 5.46
C MET A 49 0.59 -1.03 5.94
N ARG A 50 0.93 -2.01 6.79
CA ARG A 50 2.32 -2.20 7.26
C ARG A 50 3.29 -2.50 6.12
N LYS A 51 2.90 -3.34 5.16
CA LYS A 51 3.73 -3.62 3.97
C LYS A 51 3.89 -2.39 3.08
N ALA A 52 2.83 -1.61 2.89
CA ALA A 52 2.90 -0.36 2.14
C ALA A 52 3.85 0.65 2.80
N GLU A 53 3.78 0.78 4.13
CA GLU A 53 4.67 1.66 4.88
C GLU A 53 6.13 1.20 4.81
N ALA A 54 6.40 -0.09 5.00
CA ALA A 54 7.74 -0.68 4.86
C ALA A 54 8.30 -0.49 3.45
N TYR A 55 7.49 -0.70 2.41
CA TYR A 55 7.88 -0.48 1.02
C TYR A 55 8.28 0.97 0.75
N LEU A 56 7.62 1.94 1.38
CA LEU A 56 7.93 3.37 1.24
C LEU A 56 9.03 3.88 2.16
N TYR A 57 9.36 3.10 3.19
CA TYR A 57 10.50 3.37 4.06
C TYR A 57 11.81 2.99 3.37
N ASP A 58 11.83 1.86 2.67
CA ASP A 58 13.00 1.39 1.92
C ASP A 58 13.27 2.23 0.65
N LYS A 59 12.22 2.77 0.03
CA LYS A 59 12.25 3.49 -1.25
C LYS A 59 12.64 4.96 -1.13
#